data_AF-A0AAE1A089-F1
#
_entry.id   AF-A0AAE1A089-F1
#
_cell.length_a   1.000
_cell.length_b   1.000
_cell.length_c   1.000
_cell.angle_alpha   90.00
_cell.angle_beta   90.00
_cell.angle_gamma   90.00
#
_symmetry.space_group_name_H-M   'P 1'
#
loop_
_entity.id
_entity.type
_entity.pdbx_description
1 polymer ?
#
loop_
_entity_poly.entity_id
_entity_poly.type
_entity_poly.pdbx_seq_one_letter_code
_entity_poly.pdbx_strand_id
1 'polypeptide(L)'
;MPEQEEDSLFNATRVWVSLITLLVAYLIYGRISGRDSWQKYEVPQGKIGLNLAESVDDLLKDGVDTIGVHLGSMMLITCDLHLLREILVKKFNNFTDRSNIVRTRSLITRGLAFLEGSNWKRMRHILSPFFSTSRMKRMSPCIDASAQKLAEVLETCAKEDRLLEAKHTLGQYTSGIIARTGFGLATDCLGESDNEFTWHCKNLVKVRTATSRVIQMILFRIPRLHRFCLQKLKLDFLDSVNSKSDEYFNKVLQASIHERLEVEKSDAKKPGDFLQGLVSAHLASEQPNASKSISKSDVIGHSLLILFAAFDTTSTTLQLCLALLAMHPDIQERVYREIMEVISIGDRDRKIGDGESNKPQPGLNHEQLQQLHYTQRVIEETLRLYPPATFISRKANRTTTINLFSAHTDTPHEDPESSYRQQCSTVVKGVNPKNTSFGIKNKDLDNSSAQAQPTDATINASREKQCSGSITVPEGAFILIPVAKIHRDPRHYSDPEKFDPDRFLPEKKAIRDPLAFLPFGQGPRQCIGMRMAYLEIKTALVYVLRKVRFEVNDITEPVAGGKISYTATGVLVLDKPIKLAVKLRRPSTL
;
A
#
# COMPACT_ATOMS: atom_id res chain seq x y z
N MET A 1 1.60 51.54 3.78
CA MET A 1 1.47 50.40 2.86
C MET A 1 2.63 50.21 1.84
N PRO A 2 3.92 50.52 2.11
CA PRO A 2 5.01 50.05 1.24
C PRO A 2 5.67 48.72 1.67
N GLU A 3 5.64 48.39 2.98
CA GLU A 3 6.39 47.23 3.52
C GLU A 3 5.91 45.86 3.05
N GLN A 4 4.64 45.71 2.62
CA GLN A 4 4.13 44.44 2.10
C GLN A 4 4.53 44.17 0.63
N GLU A 5 4.85 45.19 -0.16
CA GLU A 5 5.30 45.03 -1.55
C GLU A 5 6.80 44.73 -1.66
N GLU A 6 7.63 45.31 -0.78
CA GLU A 6 9.07 45.01 -0.73
C GLU A 6 9.34 43.56 -0.33
N ASP A 7 8.64 43.02 0.66
CA ASP A 7 8.79 41.62 1.09
C ASP A 7 8.34 40.61 0.02
N SER A 8 7.38 41.00 -0.83
CA SER A 8 6.91 40.24 -2.00
C SER A 8 7.97 40.19 -3.09
N LEU A 9 8.56 41.35 -3.43
CA LEU A 9 9.59 41.46 -4.47
C LEU A 9 10.91 40.78 -4.04
N PHE A 10 11.28 40.88 -2.76
CA PHE A 10 12.47 40.24 -2.21
C PHE A 10 12.35 38.71 -2.21
N ASN A 11 11.17 38.18 -1.86
CA ASN A 11 10.90 36.74 -1.96
C ASN A 11 10.89 36.26 -3.41
N ALA A 12 10.28 37.02 -4.33
CA ALA A 12 10.28 36.70 -5.76
C ALA A 12 11.71 36.65 -6.33
N THR A 13 12.56 37.62 -5.98
CA THR A 13 13.95 37.68 -6.45
C THR A 13 14.79 36.51 -5.94
N ARG A 14 14.63 36.13 -4.65
CA ARG A 14 15.30 34.94 -4.09
C ARG A 14 14.84 33.65 -4.76
N VAL A 15 13.56 33.55 -5.13
CA VAL A 15 13.02 32.42 -5.88
C VAL A 15 13.64 32.35 -7.28
N TRP A 16 13.69 33.47 -8.02
CA TRP A 16 14.26 33.51 -9.37
C TRP A 16 15.76 33.21 -9.41
N VAL A 17 16.54 33.80 -8.50
CA VAL A 17 17.98 33.49 -8.38
C VAL A 17 18.17 32.01 -8.05
N SER A 18 17.37 31.45 -7.13
CA SER A 18 17.43 30.01 -6.81
C SER A 18 17.08 29.12 -8.01
N LEU A 19 16.07 29.50 -8.80
CA LEU A 19 15.66 28.78 -10.00
C LEU A 19 16.73 28.81 -11.10
N ILE A 20 17.34 29.96 -11.36
CA ILE A 20 18.42 30.11 -12.34
C ILE A 20 19.65 29.30 -11.90
N THR A 21 20.00 29.37 -10.61
CA THR A 21 21.12 28.60 -10.07
C THR A 21 20.87 27.09 -10.16
N LEU A 22 19.63 26.64 -9.90
CA LEU A 22 19.21 25.25 -10.08
C LEU A 22 19.25 24.81 -11.55
N LEU A 23 18.87 25.68 -12.48
CA LEU A 23 18.93 25.42 -13.92
C LEU A 23 20.38 25.28 -14.40
N VAL A 24 21.27 26.18 -13.99
CA VAL A 24 22.70 26.11 -14.32
C VAL A 24 23.33 24.86 -13.72
N ALA A 25 23.06 24.56 -12.44
CA ALA A 25 23.52 23.33 -11.80
C ALA A 25 23.00 22.07 -12.52
N TYR A 26 21.76 22.09 -13.00
CA TYR A 26 21.15 21.02 -13.79
C TYR A 26 21.87 20.80 -15.13
N LEU A 27 22.15 21.87 -15.87
CA LEU A 27 22.86 21.82 -17.14
C LEU A 27 24.30 21.30 -16.98
N ILE A 28 24.99 21.74 -15.91
CA ILE A 28 26.34 21.26 -15.58
C ILE A 28 26.32 19.79 -15.16
N TYR A 29 25.38 19.37 -14.31
CA TYR A 29 25.23 17.99 -13.89
C TYR A 29 24.90 17.06 -15.07
N GLY A 30 24.05 17.50 -16.01
CA GLY A 30 23.74 16.77 -17.23
C GLY A 30 24.98 16.47 -18.08
N ARG A 31 25.93 17.41 -18.14
CA ARG A 31 27.22 17.21 -18.85
C ARG A 31 28.22 16.33 -18.10
N ILE A 32 28.21 16.35 -16.77
CA ILE A 32 29.18 15.58 -15.96
C ILE A 32 28.70 14.15 -15.69
N SER A 33 27.40 13.93 -15.54
CA SER A 33 26.82 12.61 -15.19
C SER A 33 26.70 11.63 -16.36
N GLY A 34 26.98 12.05 -17.59
CA GLY A 34 26.89 11.21 -18.79
C GLY A 34 27.97 10.13 -18.95
N ARG A 35 28.70 9.76 -17.88
CA ARG A 35 29.78 8.75 -17.95
C ARG A 35 29.30 7.31 -17.69
N ASP A 36 28.19 7.14 -16.97
CA ASP A 36 27.65 5.81 -16.67
C ASP A 36 26.50 5.47 -17.62
N SER A 37 26.71 4.47 -18.47
CA SER A 37 25.73 3.99 -19.45
C SER A 37 25.35 2.54 -19.17
N TRP A 38 24.06 2.23 -19.34
CA TRP A 38 23.54 0.88 -19.26
C TRP A 38 23.98 0.01 -20.44
N GLN A 39 24.43 0.61 -21.55
CA GLN A 39 25.00 -0.10 -22.69
C GLN A 39 26.24 -0.93 -22.29
N LYS A 40 27.02 -0.47 -21.30
CA LYS A 40 28.17 -1.23 -20.76
C LYS A 40 27.76 -2.56 -20.13
N TYR A 41 26.52 -2.66 -19.65
CA TYR A 41 25.97 -3.85 -19.02
C TYR A 41 25.03 -4.61 -19.95
N GLU A 42 25.06 -4.30 -21.25
CA GLU A 42 24.22 -4.91 -22.29
C GLU A 42 22.70 -4.73 -22.02
N VAL A 43 22.35 -3.71 -21.24
CA VAL A 43 20.95 -3.36 -20.95
C VAL A 43 20.53 -2.22 -21.89
N PRO A 44 19.38 -2.33 -22.58
CA PRO A 44 18.84 -1.24 -23.39
C PRO A 44 18.71 0.05 -22.57
N GLN A 45 19.08 1.19 -23.14
CA GLN A 45 19.05 2.47 -22.43
C GLN A 45 17.91 3.36 -22.90
N GLY A 46 17.00 3.67 -21.99
CA GLY A 46 15.90 4.61 -22.16
C GLY A 46 16.19 6.01 -21.64
N LYS A 47 15.33 6.97 -22.01
CA LYS A 47 15.31 8.34 -21.47
C LYS A 47 13.98 8.58 -20.76
N ILE A 48 14.04 9.04 -19.51
CA ILE A 48 12.84 9.42 -18.74
C ILE A 48 12.53 10.91 -18.96
N GLY A 49 11.27 11.19 -19.32
CA GLY A 49 10.72 12.53 -19.44
C GLY A 49 10.38 13.17 -18.07
N LEU A 50 9.56 14.22 -18.09
CA LEU A 50 9.12 14.91 -16.87
C LEU A 50 8.05 14.13 -16.08
N ASN A 51 7.27 13.27 -16.73
CA ASN A 51 6.30 12.40 -16.05
C ASN A 51 6.86 10.97 -15.95
N LEU A 52 7.22 10.55 -14.74
CA LEU A 52 7.85 9.24 -14.51
C LEU A 52 6.92 8.08 -14.91
N ALA A 53 5.62 8.15 -14.59
CA ALA A 53 4.70 7.05 -14.88
C ALA A 53 4.48 6.84 -16.37
N GLU A 54 4.11 7.90 -17.09
CA GLU A 54 3.95 7.88 -18.56
C GLU A 54 5.24 7.45 -19.23
N SER A 55 6.39 7.98 -18.78
CA SER A 55 7.69 7.56 -19.31
C SER A 55 7.94 6.07 -19.09
N VAL A 56 7.60 5.50 -17.93
CA VAL A 56 7.81 4.08 -17.66
C VAL A 56 6.92 3.21 -18.54
N ASP A 57 5.66 3.59 -18.73
CA ASP A 57 4.75 2.85 -19.58
C ASP A 57 5.26 2.82 -21.02
N ASP A 58 5.70 3.97 -21.55
CA ASP A 58 6.32 4.11 -22.88
C ASP A 58 7.62 3.32 -23.04
N LEU A 59 8.50 3.38 -22.03
CA LEU A 59 9.80 2.70 -22.05
C LEU A 59 9.70 1.17 -22.02
N LEU A 60 8.60 0.64 -21.51
CA LEU A 60 8.31 -0.80 -21.42
C LEU A 60 7.20 -1.21 -22.39
N LYS A 61 7.05 -0.51 -23.53
CA LYS A 61 6.20 -0.95 -24.65
C LYS A 61 6.97 -1.99 -25.50
N ASP A 62 6.27 -2.58 -26.47
CA ASP A 62 6.86 -3.41 -27.53
C ASP A 62 7.63 -4.66 -27.07
N GLY A 63 7.22 -5.25 -25.94
CA GLY A 63 7.80 -6.50 -25.42
C GLY A 63 9.14 -6.32 -24.68
N VAL A 64 9.53 -5.09 -24.36
CA VAL A 64 10.70 -4.81 -23.51
C VAL A 64 10.34 -4.95 -22.03
N ASP A 65 10.87 -5.99 -21.38
CA ASP A 65 10.62 -6.23 -19.96
C ASP A 65 11.61 -5.53 -19.02
N THR A 66 12.79 -5.19 -19.52
CA THR A 66 13.86 -4.59 -18.71
C THR A 66 14.57 -3.49 -19.46
N ILE A 67 14.67 -2.31 -18.84
CA ILE A 67 15.31 -1.14 -19.43
C ILE A 67 16.11 -0.35 -18.39
N GLY A 68 17.28 0.09 -18.80
CA GLY A 68 18.16 0.94 -18.01
C GLY A 68 17.89 2.40 -18.28
N VAL A 69 17.84 3.21 -17.24
CA VAL A 69 17.68 4.67 -17.33
C VAL A 69 18.67 5.37 -16.40
N HIS A 70 18.95 6.63 -16.68
CA HIS A 70 19.78 7.46 -15.82
C HIS A 70 18.96 8.63 -15.25
N LEU A 71 18.69 8.60 -13.95
CA LEU A 71 17.94 9.65 -13.25
C LEU A 71 18.67 10.04 -11.96
N GLY A 72 19.74 10.82 -12.09
CA GLY A 72 20.63 11.16 -10.96
C GLY A 72 21.55 10.00 -10.53
N SER A 73 21.11 8.77 -10.75
CA SER A 73 21.87 7.53 -10.57
C SER A 73 21.40 6.52 -11.61
N MET A 74 22.19 5.46 -11.82
CA MET A 74 21.78 4.32 -12.64
C MET A 74 20.53 3.68 -12.04
N MET A 75 19.48 3.52 -12.83
CA MET A 75 18.24 2.86 -12.45
C MET A 75 17.86 1.80 -13.49
N LEU A 76 17.56 0.59 -13.03
CA LEU A 76 17.04 -0.51 -13.81
C LEU A 76 15.53 -0.58 -13.59
N ILE A 77 14.73 -0.54 -14.64
CA ILE A 77 13.27 -0.71 -14.56
C ILE A 77 12.94 -2.06 -15.14
N THR A 78 12.22 -2.91 -14.40
CA THR A 78 11.93 -4.27 -14.86
C THR A 78 10.56 -4.80 -14.45
N CYS A 79 9.90 -5.49 -15.39
CA CYS A 79 8.72 -6.32 -15.19
C CYS A 79 9.03 -7.83 -15.26
N ASP A 80 10.28 -8.22 -15.49
CA ASP A 80 10.71 -9.62 -15.59
C ASP A 80 10.56 -10.31 -14.22
N LEU A 81 9.58 -11.20 -14.10
CA LEU A 81 9.26 -11.87 -12.84
C LEU A 81 10.41 -12.75 -12.31
N HIS A 82 11.25 -13.32 -13.19
CA HIS A 82 12.40 -14.11 -12.76
C HIS A 82 13.49 -13.20 -12.17
N LEU A 83 13.81 -12.09 -12.84
CA LEU A 83 14.72 -11.08 -12.29
C LEU A 83 14.20 -10.52 -10.96
N LEU A 84 12.89 -10.26 -10.86
CA LEU A 84 12.26 -9.83 -9.61
C LEU A 84 12.39 -10.90 -8.51
N ARG A 85 12.29 -12.19 -8.82
CA ARG A 85 12.48 -13.29 -7.85
C ARG A 85 13.90 -13.30 -7.31
N GLU A 86 14.88 -13.13 -8.18
CA GLU A 86 16.29 -13.02 -7.79
C GLU A 86 16.52 -11.81 -6.87
N ILE A 87 15.96 -10.65 -7.20
CA ILE A 87 16.16 -9.40 -6.46
C ILE A 87 15.40 -9.38 -5.11
N LEU A 88 14.12 -9.74 -5.12
CA LEU A 88 13.23 -9.59 -3.97
C LEU A 88 13.36 -10.73 -2.95
N VAL A 89 13.80 -11.91 -3.40
CA VAL A 89 13.81 -13.14 -2.58
C VAL A 89 15.22 -13.71 -2.48
N LYS A 90 15.77 -14.28 -3.57
CA LYS A 90 16.98 -15.13 -3.49
C LYS A 90 18.24 -14.34 -3.12
N LYS A 91 18.47 -13.19 -3.76
CA LYS A 91 19.62 -12.30 -3.53
C LYS A 91 19.27 -11.11 -2.65
N PHE A 92 18.23 -11.21 -1.82
CA PHE A 92 17.73 -10.11 -0.98
C PHE A 92 18.81 -9.44 -0.12
N ASN A 93 19.84 -10.18 0.34
CA ASN A 93 20.94 -9.61 1.11
C ASN A 93 21.73 -8.54 0.34
N ASN A 94 21.80 -8.62 -0.99
CA ASN A 94 22.40 -7.57 -1.81
C ASN A 94 21.41 -6.45 -2.16
N PHE A 95 20.12 -6.75 -2.15
CA PHE A 95 19.03 -5.81 -2.48
C PHE A 95 18.20 -5.46 -1.25
N THR A 96 18.83 -5.31 -0.09
CA THR A 96 18.11 -5.04 1.16
C THR A 96 17.50 -3.64 1.14
N ASP A 97 18.17 -2.69 0.48
CA ASP A 97 17.91 -1.25 0.58
C ASP A 97 16.90 -0.72 -0.46
N ARG A 98 16.28 0.43 -0.18
CA ARG A 98 15.34 1.13 -1.09
C ARG A 98 15.98 2.42 -1.59
N SER A 99 15.47 2.97 -2.69
CA SER A 99 15.89 4.32 -3.10
C SER A 99 15.36 5.35 -2.10
N ASN A 100 16.24 6.10 -1.45
CA ASN A 100 15.84 7.17 -0.53
C ASN A 100 15.48 8.45 -1.29
N ILE A 101 14.31 8.41 -1.95
CA ILE A 101 13.76 9.52 -2.76
C ILE A 101 13.24 10.63 -1.84
N VAL A 102 12.78 10.28 -0.64
CA VAL A 102 12.22 11.22 0.32
C VAL A 102 13.34 11.90 1.10
N ARG A 103 13.52 13.20 0.88
CA ARG A 103 14.40 14.03 1.70
C ARG A 103 13.56 15.03 2.49
N THR A 104 13.80 15.04 3.79
CA THR A 104 13.07 15.83 4.77
C THR A 104 13.94 16.04 6.01
N ARG A 105 13.66 17.08 6.79
CA ARG A 105 14.22 17.26 8.14
C ARG A 105 13.44 16.48 9.21
N SER A 106 12.25 16.01 8.89
CA SER A 106 11.41 15.23 9.81
C SER A 106 12.07 13.93 10.24
N LEU A 107 11.79 13.53 11.49
CA LEU A 107 12.21 12.26 12.06
C LEU A 107 11.52 11.05 11.41
N ILE A 108 10.53 11.24 10.54
CA ILE A 108 9.88 10.15 9.79
C ILE A 108 10.89 9.27 9.03
N THR A 109 12.03 9.83 8.62
CA THR A 109 13.12 9.11 7.95
C THR A 109 13.86 8.10 8.84
N ARG A 110 13.64 8.14 10.16
CA ARG A 110 14.08 7.09 11.09
C ARG A 110 13.13 5.90 11.14
N GLY A 111 11.95 6.03 10.53
CA GLY A 111 10.98 4.95 10.42
C GLY A 111 11.46 3.83 9.49
N LEU A 112 11.05 2.60 9.81
CA LEU A 112 11.41 1.34 9.16
C LEU A 112 11.43 1.37 7.62
N ALA A 113 10.53 2.13 6.98
CA ALA A 113 10.48 2.22 5.52
C ALA A 113 11.75 2.81 4.88
N PHE A 114 12.43 3.72 5.60
CA PHE A 114 13.57 4.50 5.12
C PHE A 114 14.93 4.00 5.63
N LEU A 115 14.93 3.10 6.62
CA LEU A 115 16.16 2.51 7.13
C LEU A 115 16.86 1.61 6.10
N GLU A 116 18.17 1.48 6.26
CA GLU A 116 19.06 0.70 5.39
C GLU A 116 19.87 -0.33 6.19
N GLY A 117 20.36 -1.37 5.50
CA GLY A 117 21.32 -2.35 6.01
C GLY A 117 20.92 -3.02 7.33
N SER A 118 21.87 -3.11 8.26
CA SER A 118 21.70 -3.72 9.58
C SER A 118 20.66 -3.01 10.44
N ASN A 119 20.53 -1.69 10.31
CA ASN A 119 19.53 -0.91 11.04
C ASN A 119 18.11 -1.30 10.63
N TRP A 120 17.87 -1.47 9.32
CA TRP A 120 16.60 -1.98 8.82
C TRP A 120 16.31 -3.40 9.34
N LYS A 121 17.29 -4.32 9.25
CA LYS A 121 17.14 -5.71 9.71
C LYS A 121 16.78 -5.77 11.19
N ARG A 122 17.53 -5.04 12.03
CA ARG A 122 17.30 -4.93 13.48
C ARG A 122 15.89 -4.41 13.78
N MET A 123 15.52 -3.29 13.15
CA MET A 123 14.25 -2.64 13.43
C MET A 123 13.05 -3.46 12.89
N ARG A 124 13.21 -4.14 11.74
CA ARG A 124 12.19 -5.06 11.21
C ARG A 124 11.93 -6.18 12.20
N HIS A 125 12.97 -6.75 12.80
CA HIS A 125 12.85 -7.80 13.80
C HIS A 125 12.10 -7.31 15.05
N ILE A 126 12.42 -6.11 15.56
CA ILE A 126 11.77 -5.56 16.75
C ILE A 126 10.28 -5.24 16.51
N LEU A 127 9.93 -4.72 15.34
CA LEU A 127 8.57 -4.24 15.06
C LEU A 127 7.61 -5.31 14.53
N SER A 128 8.10 -6.40 13.93
CA SER A 128 7.23 -7.45 13.36
C SER A 128 6.25 -8.05 14.38
N PRO A 129 6.63 -8.32 15.65
CA PRO A 129 5.70 -8.80 16.67
C PRO A 129 4.52 -7.86 16.96
N PHE A 130 4.63 -6.57 16.66
CA PHE A 130 3.58 -5.58 16.95
C PHE A 130 2.38 -5.77 16.00
N PHE A 131 2.59 -6.43 14.86
CA PHE A 131 1.56 -6.77 13.87
C PHE A 131 1.17 -8.26 13.92
N SER A 132 1.43 -8.94 15.04
CA SER A 132 1.01 -10.32 15.26
C SER A 132 -0.51 -10.45 15.41
N THR A 133 -1.04 -11.67 15.20
CA THR A 133 -2.48 -11.96 15.32
C THR A 133 -3.04 -11.53 16.68
N SER A 134 -2.31 -11.78 17.76
CA SER A 134 -2.75 -11.45 19.13
C SER A 134 -2.81 -9.95 19.37
N ARG A 135 -1.87 -9.17 18.81
CA ARG A 135 -1.91 -7.69 18.86
C ARG A 135 -3.10 -7.16 18.06
N MET A 136 -3.35 -7.68 16.86
CA MET A 136 -4.50 -7.28 16.05
C MET A 136 -5.84 -7.62 16.72
N LYS A 137 -5.96 -8.80 17.36
CA LYS A 137 -7.16 -9.15 18.15
C LYS A 137 -7.41 -8.13 19.28
N ARG A 138 -6.35 -7.61 19.93
CA ARG A 138 -6.48 -6.54 20.95
C ARG A 138 -6.88 -5.18 20.39
N MET A 139 -6.52 -4.88 19.13
CA MET A 139 -6.89 -3.63 18.45
C MET A 139 -8.31 -3.67 17.84
N SER A 140 -8.86 -4.87 17.63
CA SER A 140 -10.15 -5.08 16.95
C SER A 140 -11.31 -4.26 17.56
N PRO A 141 -11.47 -4.14 18.90
CA PRO A 141 -12.54 -3.32 19.47
C PRO A 141 -12.48 -1.84 19.04
N CYS A 142 -11.28 -1.27 18.91
CA CYS A 142 -11.11 0.11 18.45
C CYS A 142 -11.45 0.27 16.96
N ILE A 143 -11.14 -0.74 16.15
CA ILE A 143 -11.47 -0.78 14.71
C ILE A 143 -12.98 -0.92 14.54
N ASP A 144 -13.60 -1.82 15.31
CA ASP A 144 -15.05 -2.04 15.34
C ASP A 144 -15.81 -0.77 15.71
N ALA A 145 -15.42 -0.10 16.80
CA ALA A 145 -16.04 1.16 17.22
C ALA A 145 -15.94 2.24 16.12
N SER A 146 -14.78 2.32 15.45
CA SER A 146 -14.58 3.28 14.36
C SER A 146 -15.42 2.90 13.12
N ALA A 147 -15.58 1.62 12.81
CA ALA A 147 -16.34 1.13 11.67
C ALA A 147 -17.85 1.27 11.90
N GLN A 148 -18.31 1.05 13.12
CA GLN A 148 -19.69 1.33 13.52
C GLN A 148 -20.03 2.81 13.32
N LYS A 149 -19.16 3.71 13.82
CA LYS A 149 -19.35 5.16 13.64
C LYS A 149 -19.35 5.56 12.17
N LEU A 150 -18.47 4.97 11.35
CA LEU A 150 -18.48 5.17 9.89
C LEU A 150 -19.83 4.77 9.28
N ALA A 151 -20.35 3.60 9.66
CA ALA A 151 -21.63 3.12 9.15
C ALA A 151 -22.81 4.00 9.59
N GLU A 152 -22.79 4.56 10.81
CA GLU A 152 -23.77 5.56 11.27
C GLU A 152 -23.70 6.85 10.44
N VAL A 153 -22.51 7.38 10.19
CA VAL A 153 -22.33 8.57 9.34
C VAL A 153 -22.86 8.34 7.93
N LEU A 154 -22.62 7.17 7.35
CA LEU A 154 -23.11 6.83 6.03
C LEU A 154 -24.62 6.56 6.00
N GLU A 155 -25.17 6.03 7.08
CA GLU A 155 -26.62 5.89 7.24
C GLU A 155 -27.31 7.27 7.28
N THR A 156 -26.75 8.23 8.02
CA THR A 156 -27.22 9.63 8.03
C THR A 156 -27.08 10.26 6.65
N CYS A 157 -25.93 10.08 5.99
CA CYS A 157 -25.69 10.55 4.62
C CYS A 157 -26.78 10.04 3.65
N ALA A 158 -27.19 8.78 3.79
CA ALA A 158 -28.25 8.18 2.97
C ALA A 158 -29.65 8.72 3.29
N LYS A 159 -29.95 9.02 4.56
CA LYS A 159 -31.24 9.61 4.99
C LYS A 159 -31.40 11.05 4.48
N GLU A 160 -30.29 11.78 4.40
CA GLU A 160 -30.23 13.17 3.93
C GLU A 160 -30.09 13.29 2.40
N ASP A 161 -30.02 12.16 1.68
CA ASP A 161 -29.71 12.09 0.24
C ASP A 161 -28.44 12.87 -0.15
N ARG A 162 -27.47 12.93 0.77
CA ARG A 162 -26.20 13.62 0.57
C ARG A 162 -25.20 12.71 -0.14
N LEU A 163 -24.39 13.30 -1.00
CA LEU A 163 -23.30 12.58 -1.66
C LEU A 163 -22.15 12.32 -0.68
N LEU A 164 -21.61 11.11 -0.71
CA LEU A 164 -20.41 10.74 0.02
C LEU A 164 -19.18 11.25 -0.70
N GLU A 165 -18.43 12.16 -0.08
CA GLU A 165 -17.06 12.48 -0.47
C GLU A 165 -16.09 11.40 0.04
N ALA A 166 -15.86 10.37 -0.77
CA ALA A 166 -15.28 9.11 -0.31
C ALA A 166 -13.91 9.28 0.35
N LYS A 167 -12.98 10.01 -0.29
CA LYS A 167 -11.63 10.25 0.29
C LYS A 167 -11.69 11.02 1.60
N HIS A 168 -12.59 12.00 1.72
CA HIS A 168 -12.70 12.84 2.90
C HIS A 168 -13.13 12.01 4.12
N THR A 169 -14.26 11.31 4.00
CA THR A 169 -14.87 10.52 5.08
C THR A 169 -14.05 9.27 5.41
N LEU A 170 -13.52 8.56 4.41
CA LEU A 170 -12.68 7.40 4.66
C LEU A 170 -11.29 7.79 5.21
N GLY A 171 -10.81 8.99 4.88
CA GLY A 171 -9.68 9.60 5.55
C GLY A 171 -9.94 9.75 7.05
N GLN A 172 -11.04 10.42 7.42
CA GLN A 172 -11.45 10.57 8.83
C GLN A 172 -11.55 9.23 9.57
N TYR A 173 -12.14 8.21 8.93
CA TYR A 173 -12.22 6.86 9.48
C TYR A 173 -10.82 6.28 9.82
N THR A 174 -9.90 6.30 8.86
CA THR A 174 -8.54 5.76 9.08
C THR A 174 -7.74 6.60 10.08
N SER A 175 -7.92 7.92 10.11
CA SER A 175 -7.36 8.81 11.15
C SER A 175 -7.83 8.43 12.54
N GLY A 176 -9.13 8.14 12.71
CA GLY A 176 -9.69 7.70 13.99
C GLY A 176 -9.15 6.35 14.45
N ILE A 177 -8.95 5.41 13.53
CA ILE A 177 -8.33 4.12 13.85
C ILE A 177 -6.90 4.33 14.33
N ILE A 178 -6.08 5.10 13.60
CA ILE A 178 -4.68 5.26 13.98
C ILE A 178 -4.50 6.09 15.26
N ALA A 179 -5.36 7.08 15.52
CA ALA A 179 -5.39 7.79 16.79
C ALA A 179 -5.53 6.82 17.97
N ARG A 180 -6.52 5.91 17.90
CA ARG A 180 -6.84 4.96 18.98
C ARG A 180 -5.84 3.80 19.06
N THR A 181 -5.57 3.13 17.94
CA THR A 181 -4.75 1.90 17.90
C THR A 181 -3.25 2.17 17.86
N GLY A 182 -2.84 3.31 17.30
CA GLY A 182 -1.45 3.75 17.25
C GLY A 182 -1.02 4.45 18.53
N PHE A 183 -1.84 5.38 19.03
CA PHE A 183 -1.44 6.36 20.04
C PHE A 183 -2.29 6.35 21.32
N GLY A 184 -3.34 5.53 21.38
CA GLY A 184 -4.25 5.52 22.52
C GLY A 184 -5.06 6.82 22.67
N LEU A 185 -5.14 7.64 21.61
CA LEU A 185 -5.84 8.92 21.64
C LEU A 185 -7.33 8.70 21.36
N ALA A 186 -8.16 9.14 22.30
CA ALA A 186 -9.61 9.15 22.15
C ALA A 186 -10.06 10.40 21.37
N THR A 187 -9.75 10.42 20.07
CA THR A 187 -10.12 11.53 19.18
C THR A 187 -11.33 11.14 18.33
N ASP A 188 -12.37 11.97 18.30
CA ASP A 188 -13.49 11.78 17.37
C ASP A 188 -13.18 12.43 16.02
N CYS A 189 -12.75 11.62 15.06
CA CYS A 189 -12.32 12.05 13.73
C CYS A 189 -13.45 12.14 12.70
N LEU A 190 -14.57 11.44 12.91
CA LEU A 190 -15.66 11.36 11.95
C LEU A 190 -16.68 12.47 12.22
N GLY A 191 -16.69 13.50 11.37
CA GLY A 191 -17.61 14.63 11.47
C GLY A 191 -17.75 15.39 10.15
N GLU A 192 -18.48 16.51 10.15
CA GLU A 192 -18.67 17.34 8.96
C GLU A 192 -17.34 17.95 8.48
N SER A 193 -16.52 18.43 9.41
CA SER A 193 -15.19 18.98 9.14
C SER A 193 -14.09 18.12 9.75
N ASP A 194 -12.87 18.27 9.22
CA ASP A 194 -11.69 17.66 9.82
C ASP A 194 -11.38 18.29 11.18
N ASN A 195 -11.23 17.44 12.20
CA ASN A 195 -10.61 17.87 13.45
C ASN A 195 -9.10 18.08 13.26
N GLU A 196 -8.45 18.69 14.25
CA GLU A 196 -7.02 19.03 14.20
C GLU A 196 -6.14 17.81 13.87
N PHE A 197 -6.38 16.67 14.53
CA PHE A 197 -5.62 15.43 14.29
C PHE A 197 -5.75 14.93 12.85
N THR A 198 -6.97 14.92 12.30
CA THR A 198 -7.27 14.45 10.94
C THR A 198 -6.69 15.39 9.91
N TRP A 199 -6.82 16.70 10.14
CA TRP A 199 -6.22 17.70 9.27
C TRP A 199 -4.70 17.50 9.18
N HIS A 200 -4.02 17.31 10.31
CA HIS A 200 -2.58 17.05 10.32
C HIS A 200 -2.20 15.73 9.67
N CYS A 201 -2.99 14.65 9.82
CA CYS A 201 -2.79 13.39 9.09
C CYS A 201 -2.85 13.60 7.57
N LYS A 202 -3.93 14.24 7.09
CA LYS A 202 -4.16 14.55 5.66
C LYS A 202 -3.05 15.42 5.07
N ASN A 203 -2.49 16.33 5.86
CA ASN A 203 -1.51 17.30 5.42
C ASN A 203 -0.06 16.93 5.77
N LEU A 204 0.21 15.74 6.33
CA LEU A 204 1.56 15.36 6.78
C LEU A 204 2.57 15.34 5.63
N VAL A 205 2.16 14.85 4.46
CA VAL A 205 2.95 14.89 3.23
C VAL A 205 2.36 15.93 2.29
N LYS A 206 3.19 16.80 1.74
CA LYS A 206 2.73 17.89 0.88
C LYS A 206 2.25 17.36 -0.48
N VAL A 207 1.01 17.67 -0.86
CA VAL A 207 0.53 17.53 -2.24
C VAL A 207 1.25 18.55 -3.10
N ARG A 208 1.97 18.09 -4.12
CA ARG A 208 2.91 18.92 -4.89
C ARG A 208 2.24 19.55 -6.10
N THR A 209 2.31 20.87 -6.20
CA THR A 209 1.98 21.63 -7.42
C THR A 209 2.88 21.20 -8.58
N ALA A 210 2.44 21.41 -9.83
CA ALA A 210 3.23 21.11 -11.03
C ALA A 210 4.64 21.75 -10.98
N THR A 211 4.73 23.01 -10.55
CA THR A 211 6.01 23.74 -10.40
C THR A 211 6.92 23.08 -9.37
N SER A 212 6.38 22.68 -8.22
CA SER A 212 7.16 22.00 -7.18
C SER A 212 7.63 20.59 -7.60
N ARG A 213 6.88 19.91 -8.48
CA ARG A 213 7.31 18.62 -9.08
C ARG A 213 8.55 18.79 -9.95
N VAL A 214 8.60 19.82 -10.79
CA VAL A 214 9.76 20.11 -11.65
C VAL A 214 11.00 20.44 -10.82
N ILE A 215 10.87 21.33 -9.83
CA ILE A 215 11.97 21.69 -8.92
C ILE A 215 12.51 20.45 -8.21
N GLN A 216 11.63 19.58 -7.72
CA GLN A 216 12.05 18.37 -7.04
C GLN A 216 12.71 17.37 -7.99
N MET A 217 12.26 17.24 -9.24
CA MET A 217 12.94 16.40 -10.23
C MET A 217 14.35 16.88 -10.54
N ILE A 218 14.58 18.19 -10.56
CA ILE A 218 15.92 18.77 -10.70
C ILE A 218 16.76 18.44 -9.47
N LEU A 219 16.21 18.68 -8.27
CA LEU A 219 16.89 18.39 -7.00
C LEU A 219 17.13 16.89 -6.76
N PHE A 220 16.27 16.04 -7.30
CA PHE A 220 16.43 14.59 -7.25
C PHE A 220 17.70 14.16 -8.00
N ARG A 221 18.00 14.80 -9.13
CA ARG A 221 19.22 14.57 -9.91
C ARG A 221 20.48 15.08 -9.21
N ILE A 222 20.37 16.03 -8.28
CA ILE A 222 21.51 16.58 -7.53
C ILE A 222 21.28 16.42 -6.01
N PRO A 223 21.42 15.19 -5.46
CA PRO A 223 21.13 14.89 -4.06
C PRO A 223 21.87 15.78 -3.04
N ARG A 224 23.12 16.13 -3.33
CA ARG A 224 23.96 16.98 -2.46
C ARG A 224 23.39 18.40 -2.35
N LEU A 225 22.94 18.96 -3.47
CA LEU A 225 22.31 20.28 -3.51
C LEU A 225 20.98 20.27 -2.76
N HIS A 226 20.14 19.25 -2.98
CA HIS A 226 18.87 19.12 -2.24
C HIS A 226 19.10 19.06 -0.73
N ARG A 227 20.08 18.27 -0.29
CA ARG A 227 20.46 18.18 1.13
C ARG A 227 20.94 19.53 1.68
N PHE A 228 21.76 20.25 0.93
CA PHE A 228 22.23 21.58 1.32
C PHE A 228 21.07 22.57 1.48
N CYS A 229 20.18 22.65 0.47
CA CYS A 229 19.02 23.53 0.50
C CYS A 229 18.06 23.21 1.66
N LEU A 230 17.88 21.92 1.97
CA LEU A 230 17.04 21.50 3.09
C LEU A 230 17.69 21.77 4.46
N GLN A 231 18.93 21.32 4.67
CA GLN A 231 19.56 21.30 5.99
C GLN A 231 20.20 22.63 6.37
N LYS A 232 20.80 23.35 5.41
CA LYS A 232 21.51 24.61 5.66
C LYS A 232 20.64 25.82 5.40
N LEU A 233 19.96 25.86 4.25
CA LEU A 233 19.12 27.00 3.88
C LEU A 233 17.69 26.93 4.48
N LYS A 234 17.30 25.79 5.09
CA LYS A 234 16.00 25.57 5.72
C LYS A 234 14.82 25.93 4.79
N LEU A 235 14.94 25.63 3.51
CA LEU A 235 13.90 25.93 2.52
C LEU A 235 12.73 24.95 2.66
N ASP A 236 11.71 25.33 3.45
CA ASP A 236 10.53 24.51 3.75
C ASP A 236 9.78 24.02 2.51
N PHE A 237 9.75 24.79 1.43
CA PHE A 237 9.06 24.39 0.18
C PHE A 237 9.72 23.19 -0.52
N LEU A 238 10.98 22.88 -0.19
CA LEU A 238 11.70 21.70 -0.70
C LEU A 238 11.52 20.46 0.18
N ASP A 239 10.95 20.64 1.38
CA ASP A 239 10.69 19.55 2.32
C ASP A 239 9.44 18.78 1.90
N SER A 240 9.56 17.45 1.90
CA SER A 240 8.46 16.55 1.54
C SER A 240 7.37 16.49 2.61
N VAL A 241 7.75 16.78 3.85
CA VAL A 241 6.86 16.76 5.01
C VAL A 241 6.40 18.18 5.33
N ASN A 242 5.14 18.34 5.70
CA ASN A 242 4.60 19.61 6.16
C ASN A 242 5.14 19.93 7.55
N SER A 243 5.85 21.06 7.69
CA SER A 243 6.47 21.46 8.95
C SER A 243 5.46 21.68 10.08
N LYS A 244 4.26 22.20 9.78
CA LYS A 244 3.19 22.38 10.79
C LYS A 244 2.69 21.03 11.31
N SER A 245 2.43 20.08 10.41
CA SER A 245 2.01 18.73 10.81
C SER A 245 3.11 17.96 11.52
N ASP A 246 4.36 18.09 11.08
CA ASP A 246 5.50 17.48 11.75
C ASP A 246 5.63 18.02 13.18
N GLU A 247 5.55 19.34 13.37
CA GLU A 247 5.63 19.97 14.69
C GLU A 247 4.47 19.53 15.60
N TYR A 248 3.24 19.51 15.09
CA TYR A 248 2.07 19.03 15.83
C TYR A 248 2.27 17.60 16.35
N PHE A 249 2.60 16.66 15.47
CA PHE A 249 2.79 15.27 15.89
C PHE A 249 4.00 15.10 16.79
N ASN A 250 5.08 15.85 16.60
CA ASN A 250 6.20 15.83 17.53
C ASN A 250 5.75 16.26 18.93
N LYS A 251 4.94 17.33 19.07
CA LYS A 251 4.41 17.76 20.38
C LYS A 251 3.53 16.69 21.02
N VAL A 252 2.57 16.14 20.26
CA VAL A 252 1.68 15.07 20.73
C VAL A 252 2.48 13.84 21.17
N LEU A 253 3.42 13.37 20.34
CA LEU A 253 4.23 12.20 20.63
C LEU A 253 5.13 12.40 21.85
N GLN A 254 5.75 13.58 21.99
CA GLN A 254 6.61 13.87 23.14
C GLN A 254 5.83 13.83 24.44
N ALA A 255 4.64 14.44 24.47
CA ALA A 255 3.75 14.41 25.63
C ALA A 255 3.31 12.97 25.95
N SER A 256 2.82 12.22 24.95
CA SER A 256 2.38 10.83 25.14
C SER A 256 3.51 9.89 25.54
N ILE A 257 4.73 10.06 25.01
CA ILE A 257 5.90 9.27 25.41
C ILE A 257 6.25 9.55 26.87
N HIS A 258 6.24 10.82 27.29
CA HIS A 258 6.55 11.20 28.67
C HIS A 258 5.57 10.56 29.66
N GLU A 259 4.27 10.67 29.40
CA GLU A 259 3.23 10.05 30.24
C GLU A 259 3.41 8.53 30.34
N ARG A 260 3.70 7.85 29.21
CA ARG A 260 3.88 6.40 29.18
C ARG A 260 5.13 5.92 29.89
N LEU A 261 6.19 6.71 29.92
CA LEU A 261 7.40 6.42 30.70
C LEU A 261 7.11 6.44 32.21
N GLU A 262 6.23 7.32 32.66
CA GLU A 262 5.78 7.34 34.06
C GLU A 262 4.85 6.17 34.38
N VAL A 263 3.94 5.82 33.47
CA VAL A 263 3.09 4.62 33.61
C VAL A 263 3.93 3.35 33.71
N GLU A 264 5.02 3.23 32.95
CA GLU A 264 5.89 2.05 32.98
C GLU A 264 6.61 1.87 34.33
N LYS A 265 6.87 2.96 35.07
CA LYS A 265 7.44 2.94 36.43
C LYS A 265 6.41 2.62 37.51
N SER A 266 5.12 2.68 37.18
CA SER A 266 4.01 2.43 38.09
C SER A 266 3.42 1.03 37.92
N ASP A 267 2.63 0.57 38.89
CA ASP A 267 1.83 -0.66 38.77
C ASP A 267 0.55 -0.48 37.93
N ALA A 268 0.38 0.66 37.27
CA ALA A 268 -0.80 0.94 36.46
C ALA A 268 -0.85 0.04 35.22
N LYS A 269 -2.09 -0.24 34.79
CA LYS A 269 -2.35 -1.06 33.60
C LYS A 269 -1.82 -0.35 32.34
N LYS A 270 -0.87 -1.00 31.67
CA LYS A 270 -0.22 -0.47 30.45
C LYS A 270 -1.17 -0.50 29.25
N PRO A 271 -1.19 0.56 28.41
CA PRO A 271 -1.96 0.57 27.17
C PRO A 271 -1.57 -0.56 26.22
N GLY A 272 -2.56 -1.09 25.48
CA GLY A 272 -2.37 -2.20 24.54
C GLY A 272 -1.95 -1.80 23.11
N ASP A 273 -1.69 -0.52 22.88
CA ASP A 273 -1.48 0.11 21.56
C ASP A 273 -0.03 0.01 21.03
N PHE A 274 0.17 0.56 19.83
CA PHE A 274 1.47 0.52 19.15
C PHE A 274 2.55 1.35 19.86
N LEU A 275 2.22 2.58 20.31
CA LEU A 275 3.15 3.47 20.97
C LEU A 275 3.68 2.85 22.27
N GLN A 276 2.84 2.15 23.05
CA GLN A 276 3.32 1.45 24.25
C GLN A 276 4.38 0.41 23.91
N GLY A 277 4.17 -0.35 22.83
CA GLY A 277 5.15 -1.32 22.34
C GLY A 277 6.50 -0.68 22.04
N LEU A 278 6.51 0.50 21.41
CA LEU A 278 7.74 1.24 21.11
C LEU A 278 8.42 1.74 22.39
N VAL A 279 7.66 2.25 23.36
CA VAL A 279 8.21 2.72 24.64
C VAL A 279 8.82 1.58 25.44
N SER A 280 8.13 0.43 25.55
CA SER A 280 8.68 -0.75 26.23
C SER A 280 9.94 -1.27 25.54
N ALA A 281 10.00 -1.23 24.20
CA ALA A 281 11.20 -1.61 23.45
C ALA A 281 12.35 -0.61 23.64
N HIS A 282 12.06 0.69 23.77
CA HIS A 282 13.05 1.71 24.12
C HIS A 282 13.66 1.45 25.50
N LEU A 283 12.86 1.14 26.52
CA LEU A 283 13.36 0.89 27.87
C LEU A 283 14.15 -0.42 27.99
N ALA A 284 13.74 -1.46 27.26
CA ALA A 284 14.52 -2.71 27.20
C ALA A 284 15.95 -2.50 26.64
N SER A 285 16.20 -1.39 25.93
CA SER A 285 17.53 -0.99 25.44
C SER A 285 18.52 -0.63 26.52
N GLU A 286 18.04 -0.10 27.65
CA GLU A 286 18.90 0.51 28.67
C GLU A 286 19.56 -0.54 29.56
N GLN A 287 19.26 -1.83 29.34
CA GLN A 287 19.92 -2.95 29.98
C GLN A 287 21.20 -3.38 29.24
N PRO A 288 22.29 -3.71 29.97
CA PRO A 288 23.66 -3.81 29.42
C PRO A 288 23.89 -4.90 28.36
N ASN A 289 22.94 -5.81 28.09
CA ASN A 289 23.05 -6.89 27.10
C ASN A 289 22.06 -6.78 25.92
N ALA A 290 21.39 -5.63 25.73
CA ALA A 290 20.29 -5.54 24.78
C ALA A 290 20.74 -5.26 23.33
N SER A 291 20.79 -6.31 22.50
CA SER A 291 20.81 -6.21 21.03
C SER A 291 19.56 -5.54 20.42
N LYS A 292 18.64 -5.03 21.27
CA LYS A 292 17.29 -4.52 20.96
C LYS A 292 17.06 -3.01 21.22
N SER A 293 18.07 -2.25 21.63
CA SER A 293 18.42 -0.95 21.00
C SER A 293 17.39 -0.07 20.26
N ILE A 294 16.43 0.63 20.88
CA ILE A 294 15.64 1.70 20.20
C ILE A 294 15.91 3.05 20.89
N SER A 295 16.17 4.13 20.12
CA SER A 295 16.29 5.49 20.68
C SER A 295 14.94 6.23 20.72
N LYS A 296 14.82 7.27 21.56
CA LYS A 296 13.62 8.13 21.58
C LYS A 296 13.28 8.71 20.20
N SER A 297 14.29 9.11 19.42
CA SER A 297 14.10 9.58 18.04
C SER A 297 13.59 8.49 17.09
N ASP A 298 13.95 7.22 17.33
CA ASP A 298 13.39 6.10 16.58
C ASP A 298 11.92 5.87 16.94
N VAL A 299 11.55 5.97 18.22
CA VAL A 299 10.14 5.88 18.66
C VAL A 299 9.28 6.90 17.91
N ILE A 300 9.74 8.15 17.84
CA ILE A 300 9.05 9.22 17.12
C ILE A 300 9.01 8.93 15.61
N GLY A 301 10.13 8.55 15.00
CA GLY A 301 10.19 8.28 13.57
C GLY A 301 9.29 7.13 13.12
N HIS A 302 9.19 6.06 13.92
CA HIS A 302 8.28 4.95 13.64
C HIS A 302 6.82 5.33 13.82
N SER A 303 6.53 6.15 14.83
CA SER A 303 5.19 6.70 15.07
C SER A 303 4.70 7.53 13.89
N LEU A 304 5.53 8.48 13.41
CA LEU A 304 5.24 9.29 12.23
C LEU A 304 5.06 8.45 10.96
N LEU A 305 5.89 7.41 10.79
CA LEU A 305 5.77 6.52 9.63
C LEU A 305 4.42 5.79 9.63
N ILE A 306 3.96 5.30 10.78
CA ILE A 306 2.71 4.53 10.85
C ILE A 306 1.50 5.46 10.68
N LEU A 307 1.53 6.68 11.23
CA LEU A 307 0.53 7.71 10.94
C LEU A 307 0.32 7.88 9.43
N PHE A 308 1.41 8.10 8.71
CA PHE A 308 1.37 8.26 7.26
C PHE A 308 0.91 6.99 6.54
N ALA A 309 1.51 5.83 6.87
CA ALA A 309 1.29 4.59 6.14
C ALA A 309 -0.14 4.04 6.33
N ALA A 310 -0.69 4.10 7.53
CA ALA A 310 -2.01 3.54 7.86
C ALA A 310 -3.17 4.44 7.40
N PHE A 311 -2.96 5.76 7.33
CA PHE A 311 -4.00 6.70 6.91
C PHE A 311 -4.26 6.66 5.40
N ASP A 312 -3.25 7.02 4.60
CA ASP A 312 -3.50 7.39 3.20
C ASP A 312 -3.76 6.16 2.32
N THR A 313 -3.05 5.06 2.58
CA THR A 313 -3.15 3.84 1.77
C THR A 313 -4.48 3.10 2.00
N THR A 314 -4.89 2.94 3.26
CA THR A 314 -6.16 2.27 3.61
C THR A 314 -7.35 3.09 3.12
N SER A 315 -7.37 4.41 3.37
CA SER A 315 -8.47 5.27 2.91
C SER A 315 -8.57 5.30 1.39
N THR A 316 -7.43 5.29 0.69
CA THR A 316 -7.39 5.20 -0.78
C THR A 316 -7.92 3.87 -1.29
N THR A 317 -7.52 2.75 -0.67
CA THR A 317 -8.02 1.42 -1.06
C THR A 317 -9.52 1.30 -0.81
N LEU A 318 -10.03 1.81 0.32
CA LEU A 318 -11.45 1.80 0.64
C LEU A 318 -12.27 2.62 -0.36
N GLN A 319 -11.85 3.85 -0.71
CA GLN A 319 -12.64 4.67 -1.66
C GLN A 319 -12.74 4.00 -3.03
N LEU A 320 -11.64 3.36 -3.48
CA LEU A 320 -11.58 2.66 -4.75
C LEU A 320 -12.44 1.40 -4.72
N CYS A 321 -12.41 0.66 -3.61
CA CYS A 321 -13.25 -0.51 -3.39
C CYS A 321 -14.73 -0.12 -3.43
N LEU A 322 -15.13 0.92 -2.70
CA LEU A 322 -16.52 1.40 -2.69
C LEU A 322 -16.97 1.90 -4.06
N ALA A 323 -16.11 2.61 -4.80
CA ALA A 323 -16.41 3.05 -6.15
C ALA A 323 -16.60 1.87 -7.11
N LEU A 324 -15.69 0.88 -7.08
CA LEU A 324 -15.80 -0.32 -7.89
C LEU A 324 -17.07 -1.13 -7.56
N LEU A 325 -17.42 -1.23 -6.28
CA LEU A 325 -18.67 -1.85 -5.85
C LEU A 325 -19.91 -1.06 -6.31
N ALA A 326 -19.86 0.28 -6.31
CA ALA A 326 -20.94 1.12 -6.84
C ALA A 326 -21.13 0.94 -8.35
N MET A 327 -20.03 0.73 -9.08
CA MET A 327 -20.03 0.46 -10.52
C MET A 327 -20.46 -0.98 -10.88
N HIS A 328 -20.41 -1.92 -9.92
CA HIS A 328 -20.76 -3.33 -10.12
C HIS A 328 -21.77 -3.82 -9.06
N PRO A 329 -23.07 -3.46 -9.20
CA PRO A 329 -24.09 -3.76 -8.20
C PRO A 329 -24.26 -5.26 -7.90
N ASP A 330 -24.03 -6.12 -8.89
CA ASP A 330 -24.07 -7.58 -8.76
C ASP A 330 -22.96 -8.11 -7.85
N ILE A 331 -21.73 -7.58 -7.99
CA ILE A 331 -20.60 -7.88 -7.12
C ILE A 331 -20.87 -7.34 -5.71
N GLN A 332 -21.40 -6.12 -5.60
CA GLN A 332 -21.78 -5.53 -4.31
C GLN A 332 -22.82 -6.38 -3.58
N GLU A 333 -23.81 -6.90 -4.29
CA GLU A 333 -24.83 -7.76 -3.70
C GLU A 333 -24.30 -9.14 -3.31
N ARG A 334 -23.34 -9.68 -4.07
CA ARG A 334 -22.65 -10.92 -3.68
C ARG A 334 -21.79 -10.74 -2.42
N VAL A 335 -21.12 -9.59 -2.25
CA VAL A 335 -20.40 -9.25 -1.00
C VAL A 335 -21.39 -9.13 0.17
N TYR A 336 -22.50 -8.42 -0.01
CA TYR A 336 -23.52 -8.28 1.02
C TYR A 336 -24.07 -9.65 1.47
N ARG A 337 -24.42 -10.53 0.53
CA ARG A 337 -24.91 -11.88 0.83
C ARG A 337 -23.90 -12.70 1.63
N GLU A 338 -22.63 -12.69 1.25
CA GLU A 338 -21.56 -13.37 2.01
C GLU A 338 -21.47 -12.84 3.45
N ILE A 339 -21.51 -11.51 3.63
CA ILE A 339 -21.46 -10.89 4.96
C ILE A 339 -22.65 -11.34 5.81
N MET A 340 -23.87 -11.32 5.25
CA MET A 340 -25.08 -11.73 5.96
C MET A 340 -25.08 -13.21 6.31
N GLU A 341 -24.57 -14.08 5.43
CA GLU A 341 -24.44 -15.51 5.68
C GLU A 341 -23.51 -15.79 6.87
N VAL A 342 -22.31 -15.20 6.88
CA VAL A 342 -21.33 -15.37 7.98
C VAL A 342 -21.86 -14.85 9.31
N ILE A 343 -22.60 -13.73 9.30
CA ILE A 343 -23.26 -13.21 10.51
C ILE A 343 -24.33 -14.18 11.00
N SER A 344 -25.18 -14.69 10.11
CA SER A 344 -26.27 -15.61 10.48
C SER A 344 -25.74 -16.93 11.08
N ILE A 345 -24.59 -17.41 10.62
CA ILE A 345 -23.92 -18.59 11.20
C ILE A 345 -23.42 -18.26 12.61
N GLY A 346 -22.73 -17.13 12.78
CA GLY A 346 -22.22 -16.72 14.09
C GLY A 346 -23.31 -16.42 15.13
N ASP A 347 -24.43 -15.86 14.71
CA ASP A 347 -25.56 -15.59 15.61
C ASP A 347 -26.28 -16.89 16.02
N ARG A 348 -26.30 -17.91 15.15
CA ARG A 348 -26.79 -19.25 15.52
C ARG A 348 -25.88 -19.91 16.55
N ASP A 349 -24.56 -19.85 16.35
CA ASP A 349 -23.59 -20.41 17.29
C ASP A 349 -23.64 -19.71 18.66
N ARG A 350 -23.88 -18.39 18.71
CA ARG A 350 -24.06 -17.64 19.97
C ARG A 350 -25.35 -17.97 20.71
N LYS A 351 -26.47 -18.15 19.99
CA LYS A 351 -27.76 -18.51 20.60
C LYS A 351 -27.76 -19.89 21.26
N ILE A 352 -26.80 -20.75 20.92
CA ILE A 352 -26.58 -22.04 21.57
C ILE A 352 -25.69 -21.90 22.83
N GLY A 353 -24.93 -20.80 22.96
CA GLY A 353 -23.91 -20.60 23.99
C GLY A 353 -24.32 -19.76 25.19
N ASP A 354 -24.95 -18.59 25.02
CA ASP A 354 -25.30 -17.69 26.13
C ASP A 354 -26.51 -16.79 25.79
N GLY A 355 -27.52 -16.79 26.64
CA GLY A 355 -28.82 -16.13 26.46
C GLY A 355 -28.86 -14.61 26.68
N GLU A 356 -27.89 -13.83 26.18
CA GLU A 356 -27.93 -12.36 26.28
C GLU A 356 -28.36 -11.70 24.95
N SER A 357 -29.64 -11.32 24.88
CA SER A 357 -30.31 -10.82 23.67
C SER A 357 -30.38 -9.29 23.51
N ASN A 358 -29.50 -8.50 24.16
CA ASN A 358 -29.64 -7.02 24.19
C ASN A 358 -28.37 -6.20 23.96
N LYS A 359 -27.35 -6.74 23.27
CA LYS A 359 -26.16 -5.94 22.84
C LYS A 359 -26.31 -5.46 21.38
N PRO A 360 -25.79 -4.26 21.03
CA PRO A 360 -25.73 -3.78 19.64
C PRO A 360 -25.17 -4.87 18.72
N GLN A 361 -25.72 -5.03 17.50
CA GLN A 361 -25.34 -6.14 16.61
C GLN A 361 -23.81 -6.25 16.51
N PRO A 362 -23.20 -7.31 17.09
CA PRO A 362 -21.75 -7.34 17.27
C PRO A 362 -21.04 -7.31 15.92
N GLY A 363 -19.87 -6.69 15.86
CA GLY A 363 -18.92 -6.90 14.78
C GLY A 363 -18.61 -8.39 14.60
N LEU A 364 -18.10 -8.73 13.41
CA LEU A 364 -17.56 -10.07 13.18
C LEU A 364 -16.25 -10.22 13.96
N ASN A 365 -16.12 -11.34 14.69
CA ASN A 365 -14.86 -11.66 15.34
C ASN A 365 -13.77 -11.98 14.30
N HIS A 366 -12.52 -12.10 14.75
CA HIS A 366 -11.38 -12.31 13.84
C HIS A 366 -11.50 -13.58 12.97
N GLU A 367 -12.11 -14.65 13.47
CA GLU A 367 -12.27 -15.91 12.74
C GLU A 367 -13.37 -15.78 11.68
N GLN A 368 -14.48 -15.13 12.01
CA GLN A 368 -15.55 -14.82 11.06
C GLN A 368 -15.07 -13.90 9.93
N LEU A 369 -14.22 -12.91 10.23
CA LEU A 369 -13.62 -12.05 9.20
C LEU A 369 -12.71 -12.81 8.23
N GLN A 370 -12.13 -13.94 8.64
CA GLN A 370 -11.32 -14.80 7.77
C GLN A 370 -12.19 -15.62 6.80
N GLN A 371 -13.45 -15.88 7.14
CA GLN A 371 -14.41 -16.62 6.30
C GLN A 371 -14.96 -15.78 5.13
N LEU A 372 -14.77 -14.46 5.14
CA LEU A 372 -15.17 -13.55 4.05
C LEU A 372 -14.24 -13.69 2.83
N HIS A 373 -14.34 -14.81 2.12
CA HIS A 373 -13.45 -15.18 1.01
C HIS A 373 -13.73 -14.38 -0.27
N TYR A 374 -14.99 -14.15 -0.63
CA TYR A 374 -15.38 -13.31 -1.78
C TYR A 374 -15.05 -11.85 -1.52
N THR A 375 -15.34 -11.34 -0.32
CA THR A 375 -14.96 -9.99 0.10
C THR A 375 -13.44 -9.79 0.02
N GLN A 376 -12.65 -10.78 0.46
CA GLN A 376 -11.18 -10.76 0.30
C GLN A 376 -10.79 -10.63 -1.18
N ARG A 377 -11.42 -11.39 -2.08
CA ARG A 377 -11.13 -11.36 -3.52
C ARG A 377 -11.48 -10.02 -4.16
N VAL A 378 -12.57 -9.38 -3.72
CA VAL A 378 -12.94 -8.01 -4.13
C VAL A 378 -11.87 -7.00 -3.71
N ILE A 379 -11.34 -7.11 -2.49
CA ILE A 379 -10.25 -6.23 -2.01
C ILE A 379 -8.97 -6.50 -2.82
N GLU A 380 -8.63 -7.76 -3.06
CA GLU A 380 -7.45 -8.15 -3.85
C GLU A 380 -7.53 -7.64 -5.30
N GLU A 381 -8.69 -7.72 -5.94
CA GLU A 381 -8.93 -7.19 -7.28
C GLU A 381 -8.91 -5.66 -7.30
N THR A 382 -9.42 -5.00 -6.26
CA THR A 382 -9.28 -3.55 -6.08
C THR A 382 -7.80 -3.16 -6.01
N LEU A 383 -7.02 -3.87 -5.21
CA LEU A 383 -5.57 -3.63 -5.06
C LEU A 383 -4.77 -3.98 -6.32
N ARG A 384 -5.26 -4.91 -7.15
CA ARG A 384 -4.67 -5.21 -8.46
C ARG A 384 -4.86 -4.05 -9.42
N LEU A 385 -6.10 -3.58 -9.56
CA LEU A 385 -6.39 -2.44 -10.44
C LEU A 385 -5.74 -1.16 -9.90
N TYR A 386 -5.80 -0.90 -8.60
CA TYR A 386 -5.41 0.39 -8.04
C TYR A 386 -4.51 0.22 -6.82
N PRO A 387 -3.27 -0.26 -7.00
CA PRO A 387 -2.32 -0.41 -5.90
C PRO A 387 -1.91 0.98 -5.38
N PRO A 388 -2.09 1.29 -4.07
CA PRO A 388 -1.71 2.60 -3.53
C PRO A 388 -0.22 2.91 -3.74
N ALA A 389 0.65 1.90 -3.65
CA ALA A 389 2.05 2.01 -4.04
C ALA A 389 2.23 1.52 -5.48
N THR A 390 2.29 2.47 -6.42
CA THR A 390 2.36 2.17 -7.86
C THR A 390 3.73 1.69 -8.31
N PHE A 391 4.77 1.97 -7.51
CA PHE A 391 6.14 1.49 -7.69
C PHE A 391 6.72 0.97 -6.38
N ILE A 392 7.60 -0.03 -6.48
CA ILE A 392 8.50 -0.40 -5.39
C ILE A 392 9.94 -0.32 -5.88
N SER A 393 10.85 0.04 -4.98
CA SER A 393 12.28 0.20 -5.33
C SER A 393 13.15 -0.79 -4.57
N ARG A 394 14.31 -1.15 -5.14
CA ARG A 394 15.47 -1.70 -4.43
C ARG A 394 16.75 -0.95 -4.80
N LYS A 395 17.82 -1.16 -4.04
CA LYS A 395 19.16 -0.68 -4.33
C LYS A 395 20.13 -1.85 -4.31
N ALA A 396 21.00 -1.94 -5.30
CA ALA A 396 22.11 -2.89 -5.31
C ALA A 396 23.21 -2.41 -4.35
N ASN A 397 23.50 -3.18 -3.31
CA ASN A 397 24.55 -2.84 -2.34
C ASN A 397 25.95 -3.25 -2.79
N ARG A 398 26.03 -4.13 -3.78
CA ARG A 398 27.24 -4.59 -4.47
C ARG A 398 26.89 -4.90 -5.92
N THR A 399 27.87 -4.77 -6.82
CA THR A 399 27.72 -5.22 -8.20
C THR A 399 27.39 -6.71 -8.22
N THR A 400 26.39 -7.11 -9.00
CA THR A 400 25.95 -8.51 -9.08
C THR A 400 25.45 -8.84 -10.46
N THR A 401 25.89 -9.97 -10.98
CA THR A 401 25.35 -10.59 -12.19
C THR A 401 24.22 -11.55 -11.82
N ILE A 402 23.10 -11.44 -12.53
CA ILE A 402 21.92 -12.28 -12.36
C ILE A 402 21.72 -13.05 -13.67
N ASN A 403 21.77 -14.36 -13.59
CA ASN A 403 21.52 -15.22 -14.74
C ASN A 403 20.01 -15.28 -14.98
N LEU A 404 19.59 -15.01 -16.22
CA LEU A 404 18.18 -15.05 -16.59
C LEU A 404 17.69 -16.50 -16.81
N PHE A 405 18.60 -17.49 -16.77
CA PHE A 405 18.28 -18.90 -16.66
C PHE A 405 18.53 -19.46 -15.26
N SER A 406 17.60 -20.28 -14.81
CA SER A 406 17.90 -21.51 -14.08
C SER A 406 17.29 -22.62 -14.89
N ALA A 407 18.12 -23.44 -15.56
CA ALA A 407 17.65 -24.73 -16.03
C ALA A 407 17.03 -25.45 -14.83
N HIS A 408 15.79 -25.93 -14.98
CA HIS A 408 15.38 -27.10 -14.24
C HIS A 408 16.25 -28.24 -14.78
N THR A 409 17.42 -28.47 -14.16
CA THR A 409 18.01 -29.79 -14.22
C THR A 409 17.17 -30.64 -13.28
N ASP A 410 16.39 -31.53 -13.85
CA ASP A 410 15.79 -32.66 -13.16
C ASP A 410 16.90 -33.43 -12.42
N THR A 411 17.07 -33.11 -11.14
CA THR A 411 17.67 -34.01 -10.16
C THR A 411 16.72 -34.08 -8.97
N PRO A 412 16.30 -35.30 -8.55
CA PRO A 412 15.41 -35.44 -7.41
C PRO A 412 16.23 -35.17 -6.14
N HIS A 413 16.23 -33.94 -5.66
CA HIS A 413 16.74 -33.60 -4.34
C HIS A 413 15.79 -32.64 -3.61
N GLU A 414 15.36 -33.16 -2.45
CA GLU A 414 14.64 -32.59 -1.32
C GLU A 414 14.23 -31.12 -1.40
N ASP A 415 12.91 -30.95 -1.43
CA ASP A 415 12.14 -29.72 -1.48
C ASP A 415 12.33 -28.83 -0.21
N PRO A 416 12.95 -27.64 -0.33
CA PRO A 416 12.93 -26.64 0.74
C PRO A 416 11.58 -25.90 0.85
N GLU A 417 10.59 -26.13 -0.04
CA GLU A 417 9.23 -25.60 0.09
C GLU A 417 8.41 -26.27 1.20
N SER A 418 8.85 -27.41 1.75
CA SER A 418 8.15 -28.05 2.88
C SER A 418 8.10 -27.16 4.13
N SER A 419 9.11 -26.32 4.37
CA SER A 419 9.15 -25.40 5.51
C SER A 419 8.19 -24.22 5.38
N TYR A 420 7.79 -23.84 4.16
CA TYR A 420 6.90 -22.68 3.94
C TYR A 420 5.43 -23.07 3.77
N ARG A 421 5.14 -24.27 3.24
CA ARG A 421 3.76 -24.79 3.18
C ARG A 421 3.19 -25.10 4.57
N GLN A 422 4.02 -25.46 5.53
CA GLN A 422 3.59 -25.86 6.87
C GLN A 422 3.09 -24.70 7.76
N GLN A 423 3.36 -23.43 7.40
CA GLN A 423 2.78 -22.27 8.10
C GLN A 423 1.40 -21.84 7.59
N CYS A 424 0.87 -22.48 6.53
CA CYS A 424 -0.45 -22.18 5.99
C CYS A 424 -1.48 -23.32 6.11
N SER A 425 -1.18 -24.46 6.76
CA SER A 425 -2.08 -25.63 6.75
C SER A 425 -2.36 -26.33 8.09
N THR A 426 -2.10 -25.72 9.24
CA THR A 426 -2.55 -26.27 10.55
C THR A 426 -3.81 -25.56 11.06
N VAL A 427 -4.91 -25.69 10.31
CA VAL A 427 -6.28 -25.82 10.85
C VAL A 427 -7.06 -26.59 9.78
N VAL A 428 -7.96 -27.49 10.19
CA VAL A 428 -8.81 -28.36 9.37
C VAL A 428 -8.15 -29.69 8.94
N LYS A 429 -8.00 -30.59 9.92
CA LYS A 429 -8.23 -32.02 9.69
C LYS A 429 -9.43 -32.43 10.51
N GLY A 430 -10.50 -32.85 9.84
CA GLY A 430 -11.59 -33.61 10.46
C GLY A 430 -13.00 -33.18 10.07
N VAL A 431 -13.38 -33.25 8.79
CA VAL A 431 -14.77 -33.56 8.41
C VAL A 431 -14.76 -34.36 7.10
N ASN A 432 -15.49 -35.47 7.10
CA ASN A 432 -15.59 -36.49 6.07
C ASN A 432 -16.67 -36.10 5.04
N PRO A 433 -16.38 -35.98 3.73
CA PRO A 433 -17.40 -35.62 2.75
C PRO A 433 -18.06 -36.89 2.19
N LYS A 434 -19.24 -37.23 2.70
CA LYS A 434 -20.21 -38.06 1.97
C LYS A 434 -21.53 -37.30 1.87
N ASN A 435 -22.06 -37.32 0.65
CA ASN A 435 -23.38 -36.86 0.20
C ASN A 435 -23.54 -35.35 0.02
N THR A 436 -23.56 -34.92 -1.25
CA THR A 436 -24.79 -34.39 -1.88
C THR A 436 -24.54 -34.16 -3.37
N SER A 437 -25.03 -35.07 -4.19
CA SER A 437 -25.21 -34.91 -5.62
C SER A 437 -26.47 -34.08 -5.88
N PHE A 438 -26.36 -32.95 -6.57
CA PHE A 438 -27.49 -32.35 -7.27
C PHE A 438 -27.10 -32.07 -8.71
N GLY A 439 -27.67 -32.88 -9.61
CA GLY A 439 -27.52 -32.74 -11.04
C GLY A 439 -28.47 -31.67 -11.58
N ILE A 440 -27.93 -30.80 -12.44
CA ILE A 440 -28.72 -29.99 -13.36
C ILE A 440 -28.22 -30.34 -14.76
N LYS A 441 -29.09 -30.98 -15.54
CA LYS A 441 -28.89 -31.27 -16.96
C LYS A 441 -29.15 -29.99 -17.75
N ASN A 442 -28.19 -29.53 -18.54
CA ASN A 442 -28.46 -28.63 -19.68
C ASN A 442 -28.25 -29.41 -20.97
N LYS A 443 -29.32 -29.48 -21.78
CA LYS A 443 -29.33 -29.97 -23.16
C LYS A 443 -28.89 -28.85 -24.10
N ASP A 444 -28.01 -29.23 -25.00
CA ASP A 444 -27.96 -28.90 -26.44
C ASP A 444 -28.31 -27.48 -26.89
N LEU A 445 -27.29 -26.74 -27.36
CA LEU A 445 -27.37 -25.90 -28.56
C LEU A 445 -25.98 -25.86 -29.20
N ASP A 446 -25.90 -26.47 -30.39
CA ASP A 446 -24.73 -26.65 -31.23
C ASP A 446 -24.42 -25.41 -32.11
N ASN A 447 -23.11 -25.16 -32.24
CA ASN A 447 -22.33 -24.66 -33.39
C ASN A 447 -22.77 -23.45 -34.24
N SER A 448 -21.87 -22.45 -34.36
CA SER A 448 -21.00 -22.34 -35.55
C SER A 448 -19.96 -21.19 -35.45
N SER A 449 -18.85 -21.38 -36.19
CA SER A 449 -17.66 -20.54 -36.42
C SER A 449 -16.61 -20.41 -35.29
N ALA A 450 -15.91 -21.52 -35.04
CA ALA A 450 -14.61 -21.53 -34.38
C ALA A 450 -13.51 -21.06 -35.34
N GLN A 451 -12.90 -19.91 -35.05
CA GLN A 451 -11.50 -19.65 -35.44
C GLN A 451 -10.62 -20.26 -34.35
N ALA A 452 -9.85 -21.28 -34.71
CA ALA A 452 -8.96 -21.99 -33.79
C ALA A 452 -7.87 -21.04 -33.24
N GLN A 453 -7.94 -20.76 -31.94
CA GLN A 453 -6.84 -20.14 -31.19
C GLN A 453 -5.75 -21.18 -30.94
N PRO A 454 -4.45 -20.80 -30.96
CA PRO A 454 -3.36 -21.75 -30.77
C PRO A 454 -3.38 -22.31 -29.34
N THR A 455 -3.24 -23.63 -29.24
CA THR A 455 -3.20 -24.40 -27.99
C THR A 455 -2.03 -24.02 -27.07
N ASP A 456 -2.18 -24.25 -25.76
CA ASP A 456 -1.19 -23.96 -24.70
C ASP A 456 0.25 -24.44 -24.99
N ALA A 457 0.41 -25.48 -25.80
CA ALA A 457 1.72 -25.98 -26.23
C ALA A 457 2.47 -24.99 -27.14
N THR A 458 1.77 -24.24 -27.98
CA THR A 458 2.35 -23.24 -28.89
C THR A 458 2.72 -21.95 -28.16
N ILE A 459 2.00 -21.62 -27.08
CA ILE A 459 2.35 -20.53 -26.17
C ILE A 459 3.64 -20.87 -25.40
N ASN A 460 3.80 -22.13 -24.97
CA ASN A 460 5.03 -22.57 -24.28
C ASN A 460 6.24 -22.66 -25.22
N ALA A 461 6.09 -23.10 -26.47
CA ALA A 461 7.18 -23.09 -27.45
C ALA A 461 7.64 -21.67 -27.85
N SER A 462 6.75 -20.68 -27.70
CA SER A 462 7.06 -19.26 -27.90
C SER A 462 7.74 -18.61 -26.69
N ARG A 463 7.70 -19.25 -25.51
CA ARG A 463 8.37 -18.77 -24.28
C ARG A 463 9.88 -18.98 -24.28
N GLU A 464 10.40 -19.92 -25.07
CA GLU A 464 11.82 -20.31 -25.03
C GLU A 464 12.75 -19.44 -25.88
N LYS A 465 12.22 -18.50 -26.67
CA LYS A 465 13.03 -17.76 -27.67
C LYS A 465 13.43 -16.34 -27.29
N GLN A 466 13.22 -15.90 -26.05
CA GLN A 466 13.61 -14.54 -25.65
C GLN A 466 14.36 -14.54 -24.31
N CYS A 467 15.63 -14.14 -24.39
CA CYS A 467 16.61 -13.92 -23.32
C CYS A 467 17.41 -15.13 -22.83
N SER A 468 18.24 -15.70 -23.71
CA SER A 468 19.51 -16.26 -23.25
C SER A 468 20.45 -15.12 -22.81
N GLY A 469 20.72 -14.99 -21.51
CA GLY A 469 21.61 -13.94 -21.03
C GLY A 469 21.78 -13.84 -19.51
N SER A 470 22.64 -12.92 -19.11
CA SER A 470 22.83 -12.49 -17.73
C SER A 470 22.79 -10.97 -17.65
N ILE A 471 22.21 -10.41 -16.59
CA ILE A 471 22.19 -8.97 -16.37
C ILE A 471 23.12 -8.63 -15.21
N THR A 472 24.05 -7.71 -15.45
CA THR A 472 24.89 -7.14 -14.38
C THR A 472 24.27 -5.85 -13.88
N VAL A 473 23.92 -5.84 -12.59
CA VAL A 473 23.44 -4.66 -11.88
C VAL A 473 24.61 -4.07 -11.09
N PRO A 474 25.09 -2.85 -11.40
CA PRO A 474 26.22 -2.26 -10.70
C PRO A 474 25.85 -1.81 -9.28
N GLU A 475 26.84 -1.77 -8.41
CA GLU A 475 26.71 -1.22 -7.06
C GLU A 475 26.13 0.20 -7.10
N GLY A 476 25.20 0.48 -6.17
CA GLY A 476 24.53 1.76 -6.05
C GLY A 476 23.37 1.95 -7.04
N ALA A 477 23.21 1.09 -8.05
CA ALA A 477 22.08 1.17 -8.96
C ALA A 477 20.76 0.91 -8.24
N PHE A 478 19.74 1.68 -8.61
CA PHE A 478 18.38 1.47 -8.15
C PHE A 478 17.65 0.51 -9.08
N ILE A 479 16.72 -0.26 -8.52
CA ILE A 479 15.81 -1.11 -9.28
C ILE A 479 14.42 -0.57 -9.02
N LEU A 480 13.72 -0.17 -10.06
CA LEU A 480 12.33 0.29 -10.02
C LEU A 480 11.42 -0.79 -10.58
N ILE A 481 10.40 -1.16 -9.81
CA ILE A 481 9.46 -2.22 -10.15
C ILE A 481 8.09 -1.57 -10.32
N PRO A 482 7.55 -1.50 -11.55
CA PRO A 482 6.29 -0.83 -11.86
C PRO A 482 5.10 -1.75 -11.51
N VAL A 483 4.73 -1.77 -10.23
CA VAL A 483 3.67 -2.62 -9.68
C VAL A 483 2.35 -2.46 -10.45
N ALA A 484 1.94 -1.21 -10.72
CA ALA A 484 0.69 -0.94 -11.44
C ALA A 484 0.68 -1.48 -12.89
N LYS A 485 1.85 -1.50 -13.55
CA LYS A 485 2.01 -2.06 -14.91
C LYS A 485 1.98 -3.59 -14.87
N ILE A 486 2.73 -4.21 -13.96
CA ILE A 486 2.73 -5.68 -13.76
C ILE A 486 1.31 -6.19 -13.46
N HIS A 487 0.54 -5.46 -12.65
CA HIS A 487 -0.82 -5.84 -12.29
C HIS A 487 -1.83 -5.73 -13.45
N ARG A 488 -1.47 -5.02 -14.52
CA ARG A 488 -2.26 -4.86 -15.76
C ARG A 488 -1.69 -5.62 -16.95
N ASP A 489 -0.69 -6.46 -16.71
CA ASP A 489 -0.04 -7.18 -17.80
C ASP A 489 -0.95 -8.29 -18.34
N PRO A 490 -1.32 -8.27 -19.63
CA PRO A 490 -2.17 -9.29 -20.23
C PRO A 490 -1.53 -10.69 -20.23
N ARG A 491 -0.22 -10.80 -20.05
CA ARG A 491 0.49 -12.09 -19.89
C ARG A 491 0.14 -12.80 -18.58
N HIS A 492 -0.37 -12.06 -17.59
CA HIS A 492 -0.74 -12.59 -16.27
C HIS A 492 -2.23 -12.48 -15.98
N TYR A 493 -2.94 -11.58 -16.66
CA TYR A 493 -4.36 -11.30 -16.44
C TYR A 493 -5.09 -11.14 -17.77
N SER A 494 -5.97 -12.08 -18.14
CA SER A 494 -6.87 -11.92 -19.29
C SER A 494 -7.77 -10.69 -19.12
N ASP A 495 -8.00 -9.86 -20.13
CA ASP A 495 -8.78 -8.60 -19.98
C ASP A 495 -8.37 -7.77 -18.74
N PRO A 496 -7.09 -7.33 -18.64
CA PRO A 496 -6.50 -6.84 -17.40
C PRO A 496 -7.20 -5.61 -16.81
N GLU A 497 -7.96 -4.87 -17.60
CA GLU A 497 -8.70 -3.69 -17.15
C GLU A 497 -10.06 -4.03 -16.50
N LYS A 498 -10.57 -5.25 -16.71
CA LYS A 498 -11.86 -5.69 -16.15
C LYS A 498 -11.72 -5.97 -14.65
N PHE A 499 -12.65 -5.43 -13.86
CA PHE A 499 -12.82 -5.76 -12.46
C PHE A 499 -13.46 -7.15 -12.31
N ASP A 500 -12.65 -8.15 -11.99
CA ASP A 500 -13.08 -9.54 -11.84
C ASP A 500 -12.49 -10.17 -10.56
N PRO A 501 -13.27 -10.22 -9.46
CA PRO A 501 -12.86 -10.89 -8.22
C PRO A 501 -12.55 -12.38 -8.38
N ASP A 502 -13.11 -13.07 -9.37
CA ASP A 502 -12.86 -14.49 -9.59
C ASP A 502 -11.44 -14.78 -10.11
N ARG A 503 -10.64 -13.76 -10.46
CA ARG A 503 -9.17 -13.88 -10.68
C ARG A 503 -8.39 -14.36 -9.46
N PHE A 504 -8.98 -14.15 -8.27
CA PHE A 504 -8.37 -14.51 -7.00
C PHE A 504 -8.98 -15.78 -6.39
N LEU A 505 -9.67 -16.59 -7.20
CA LEU A 505 -9.99 -17.97 -6.83
C LEU A 505 -8.70 -18.76 -6.50
N PRO A 506 -8.73 -19.69 -5.51
CA PRO A 506 -7.57 -20.46 -5.10
C PRO A 506 -6.81 -21.13 -6.26
N GLU A 507 -7.54 -21.77 -7.17
CA GLU A 507 -7.03 -22.45 -8.36
C GLU A 507 -6.32 -21.49 -9.34
N LYS A 508 -6.86 -20.28 -9.55
CA LYS A 508 -6.24 -19.25 -10.40
C LYS A 508 -5.03 -18.60 -9.73
N LYS A 509 -5.02 -18.50 -8.40
CA LYS A 509 -3.87 -18.02 -7.63
C LYS A 509 -2.72 -19.03 -7.65
N ALA A 510 -3.03 -20.33 -7.58
CA ALA A 510 -2.03 -21.39 -7.55
C ALA A 510 -1.17 -21.47 -8.82
N ILE A 511 -1.76 -21.19 -9.98
CA ILE A 511 -1.05 -21.22 -11.27
C ILE A 511 -0.36 -19.90 -11.64
N ARG A 512 -0.76 -18.79 -11.03
CA ARG A 512 -0.21 -17.46 -11.31
C ARG A 512 1.07 -17.26 -10.52
N ASP A 513 2.10 -16.73 -11.18
CA ASP A 513 3.33 -16.34 -10.50
C ASP A 513 3.02 -15.36 -9.36
N PRO A 514 3.44 -15.64 -8.10
CA PRO A 514 3.18 -14.75 -6.98
C PRO A 514 3.70 -13.33 -7.18
N LEU A 515 4.73 -13.13 -8.01
CA LEU A 515 5.30 -11.82 -8.33
C LEU A 515 4.48 -11.02 -9.34
N ALA A 516 3.47 -11.63 -9.97
CA ALA A 516 2.48 -10.90 -10.76
C ALA A 516 1.48 -10.10 -9.89
N PHE A 517 1.46 -10.31 -8.57
CA PHE A 517 0.59 -9.61 -7.62
C PHE A 517 1.37 -9.11 -6.39
N LEU A 518 1.78 -7.84 -6.46
CA LEU A 518 2.66 -7.16 -5.52
C LEU A 518 2.04 -5.94 -4.77
N PRO A 519 0.75 -5.91 -4.38
CA PRO A 519 0.17 -4.71 -3.76
C PRO A 519 0.82 -4.35 -2.41
N PHE A 520 1.43 -5.33 -1.74
CA PHE A 520 2.16 -5.16 -0.49
C PHE A 520 3.67 -5.42 -0.64
N GLY A 521 4.16 -5.51 -1.89
CA GLY A 521 5.50 -6.01 -2.22
C GLY A 521 5.68 -7.51 -1.91
N GLN A 522 6.92 -7.98 -1.98
CA GLN A 522 7.28 -9.38 -1.69
C GLN A 522 8.63 -9.46 -0.96
N GLY A 523 8.86 -10.61 -0.30
CA GLY A 523 10.11 -10.94 0.39
C GLY A 523 10.25 -10.26 1.76
N PRO A 524 11.44 -10.27 2.38
CA PRO A 524 11.63 -9.80 3.76
C PRO A 524 11.24 -8.33 4.00
N ARG A 525 11.20 -7.50 2.93
CA ARG A 525 10.81 -6.08 2.98
C ARG A 525 9.35 -5.82 2.53
N GLN A 526 8.51 -6.87 2.49
CA GLN A 526 7.06 -6.77 2.31
C GLN A 526 6.40 -5.89 3.38
N CYS A 527 5.23 -5.33 3.08
CA CYS A 527 4.48 -4.49 3.99
C CYS A 527 4.29 -5.17 5.35
N ILE A 528 4.68 -4.49 6.43
CA ILE A 528 4.53 -5.02 7.79
C ILE A 528 3.08 -4.95 8.27
N GLY A 529 2.32 -3.97 7.78
CA GLY A 529 0.93 -3.69 8.14
C GLY A 529 -0.10 -4.37 7.25
N MET A 530 0.29 -5.28 6.34
CA MET A 530 -0.63 -5.91 5.39
C MET A 530 -1.88 -6.50 6.06
N ARG A 531 -1.67 -7.25 7.16
CA ARG A 531 -2.77 -7.90 7.89
C ARG A 531 -3.69 -6.91 8.59
N MET A 532 -3.12 -5.80 9.08
CA MET A 532 -3.89 -4.71 9.69
C MET A 532 -4.74 -4.00 8.64
N ALA A 533 -4.17 -3.71 7.46
CA ALA A 533 -4.91 -3.09 6.36
C ALA A 533 -6.11 -3.95 5.92
N TYR A 534 -5.91 -5.27 5.72
CA TYR A 534 -7.04 -6.16 5.42
C TYR A 534 -8.09 -6.20 6.54
N LEU A 535 -7.67 -6.18 7.80
CA LEU A 535 -8.58 -6.14 8.94
C LEU A 535 -9.43 -4.86 8.92
N GLU A 536 -8.81 -3.70 8.82
CA GLU A 536 -9.51 -2.40 8.76
C GLU A 536 -10.49 -2.33 7.58
N ILE A 537 -10.05 -2.73 6.38
CA ILE A 537 -10.87 -2.68 5.17
C ILE A 537 -12.08 -3.62 5.29
N LYS A 538 -11.86 -4.88 5.70
CA LYS A 538 -12.96 -5.84 5.86
C LYS A 538 -13.95 -5.41 6.93
N THR A 539 -13.47 -4.96 8.08
CA THR A 539 -14.34 -4.48 9.16
C THR A 539 -15.16 -3.30 8.68
N ALA A 540 -14.58 -2.32 7.98
CA ALA A 540 -15.34 -1.23 7.38
C ALA A 540 -16.44 -1.74 6.43
N LEU A 541 -16.11 -2.61 5.48
CA LEU A 541 -17.08 -3.16 4.52
C LEU A 541 -18.22 -3.91 5.21
N VAL A 542 -17.93 -4.69 6.25
CA VAL A 542 -18.94 -5.41 7.05
C VAL A 542 -19.95 -4.45 7.65
N TYR A 543 -19.50 -3.44 8.41
CA TYR A 543 -20.42 -2.52 9.08
C TYR A 543 -21.21 -1.66 8.09
N VAL A 544 -20.53 -1.17 7.05
CA VAL A 544 -21.09 -0.23 6.09
C VAL A 544 -22.10 -0.92 5.17
N LEU A 545 -21.72 -2.03 4.52
CA LEU A 545 -22.56 -2.69 3.53
C LEU A 545 -23.79 -3.37 4.14
N ARG A 546 -23.85 -3.54 5.47
CA ARG A 546 -25.08 -3.98 6.15
C ARG A 546 -26.16 -2.92 6.21
N LYS A 547 -25.76 -1.65 6.30
CA LYS A 547 -26.68 -0.51 6.46
C LYS A 547 -27.00 0.18 5.16
N VAL A 548 -26.03 0.27 4.25
CA VAL A 548 -26.14 1.05 3.03
C VAL A 548 -25.65 0.30 1.80
N ARG A 549 -26.06 0.77 0.63
CA ARG A 549 -25.53 0.40 -0.68
C ARG A 549 -25.04 1.65 -1.39
N PHE A 550 -24.06 1.49 -2.26
CA PHE A 550 -23.46 2.58 -3.02
C PHE A 550 -23.90 2.52 -4.48
N GLU A 551 -24.16 3.69 -5.05
CA GLU A 551 -24.58 3.88 -6.43
C GLU A 551 -23.72 4.98 -7.07
N VAL A 552 -23.44 4.83 -8.36
CA VAL A 552 -22.89 5.91 -9.19
C VAL A 552 -23.98 6.97 -9.44
N ASN A 553 -23.57 8.21 -9.65
CA ASN A 553 -24.44 9.33 -10.01
C ASN A 553 -23.81 10.14 -11.17
N ASP A 554 -24.50 11.18 -11.63
CA ASP A 554 -24.11 11.99 -12.78
C ASP A 554 -22.74 12.69 -12.63
N ILE A 555 -22.24 12.84 -11.40
CA ILE A 555 -20.94 13.45 -11.09
C ILE A 555 -19.92 12.45 -10.53
N THR A 556 -20.27 11.16 -10.42
CA THR A 556 -19.31 10.13 -10.01
C THR A 556 -18.26 9.97 -11.11
N GLU A 557 -17.01 10.14 -10.72
CA GLU A 557 -15.86 9.99 -11.61
C GLU A 557 -15.06 8.75 -11.20
N PRO A 558 -14.90 7.77 -12.11
CA PRO A 558 -15.45 7.71 -13.46
C PRO A 558 -16.95 7.40 -13.46
N VAL A 559 -17.64 7.88 -14.49
CA VAL A 559 -19.01 7.42 -14.81
C VAL A 559 -19.03 5.90 -15.01
N ALA A 560 -20.19 5.25 -14.89
CA ALA A 560 -20.31 3.81 -15.10
C ALA A 560 -19.62 3.37 -16.40
N GLY A 561 -18.67 2.43 -16.30
CA GLY A 561 -17.88 1.93 -17.43
C GLY A 561 -16.63 2.75 -17.80
N GLY A 562 -16.42 3.92 -17.18
CA GLY A 562 -15.20 4.72 -17.35
C GLY A 562 -14.03 4.21 -16.49
N LYS A 563 -12.81 4.67 -16.81
CA LYS A 563 -11.59 4.33 -16.06
C LYS A 563 -11.31 5.35 -14.97
N ILE A 564 -10.91 4.89 -13.77
CA ILE A 564 -10.47 5.80 -12.71
C ILE A 564 -9.13 6.40 -13.13
N SER A 565 -9.11 7.71 -13.39
CA SER A 565 -7.87 8.42 -13.76
C SER A 565 -7.03 8.72 -12.52
N TYR A 566 -5.74 8.39 -12.59
CA TYR A 566 -4.81 8.59 -11.49
C TYR A 566 -3.42 9.00 -12.00
N THR A 567 -2.75 9.79 -11.17
CA THR A 567 -1.34 10.14 -11.33
C THR A 567 -0.49 9.20 -10.47
N ALA A 568 0.50 8.54 -11.07
CA ALA A 568 1.43 7.63 -10.39
C ALA A 568 2.80 8.27 -10.12
N THR A 569 2.91 9.07 -9.07
CA THR A 569 4.19 9.67 -8.63
C THR A 569 4.90 8.82 -7.56
N GLY A 570 4.73 7.50 -7.57
CA GLY A 570 5.14 6.58 -6.50
C GLY A 570 4.02 6.18 -5.54
N VAL A 571 3.02 7.05 -5.39
CA VAL A 571 1.75 6.79 -4.71
C VAL A 571 0.63 7.09 -5.71
N LEU A 572 -0.47 6.35 -5.63
CA LEU A 572 -1.67 6.59 -6.43
C LEU A 572 -2.40 7.82 -5.91
N VAL A 573 -2.55 8.83 -6.77
CA VAL A 573 -3.36 10.03 -6.50
C VAL A 573 -4.43 10.12 -7.57
N LEU A 574 -5.69 10.23 -7.15
CA LEU A 574 -6.80 10.39 -8.09
C LEU A 574 -6.82 11.80 -8.67
N ASP A 575 -7.12 11.91 -9.96
CA ASP A 575 -7.18 13.21 -10.63
C ASP A 575 -8.43 14.00 -10.24
N LYS A 576 -9.52 13.29 -9.90
CA LYS A 576 -10.78 13.84 -9.40
C LYS A 576 -11.22 13.11 -8.13
N PRO A 577 -11.85 13.81 -7.17
CA PRO A 577 -12.40 13.18 -5.98
C PRO A 577 -13.62 12.31 -6.32
N ILE A 578 -13.69 11.12 -5.71
CA ILE A 578 -14.84 10.21 -5.87
C ILE A 578 -16.00 10.69 -5.00
N LYS A 579 -17.15 10.96 -5.64
CA LYS A 579 -18.42 11.26 -4.98
C LYS A 579 -19.46 10.18 -5.30
N LEU A 580 -19.96 9.48 -4.29
CA LEU A 580 -20.91 8.36 -4.45
C LEU A 580 -22.28 8.70 -3.87
N ALA A 581 -23.33 8.22 -4.51
CA ALA A 581 -24.65 8.19 -3.88
C ALA A 581 -24.70 7.05 -2.86
N VAL A 582 -25.32 7.30 -1.71
CA VAL A 582 -25.48 6.31 -0.63
C VAL A 582 -26.97 6.10 -0.41
N LYS A 583 -27.43 4.85 -0.48
CA LYS A 583 -28.84 4.50 -0.26
C LYS A 583 -28.95 3.52 0.90
N LEU A 584 -29.98 3.70 1.73
CA LEU A 584 -30.27 2.73 2.80
C LEU A 584 -30.58 1.37 2.18
N ARG A 585 -30.02 0.31 2.76
CA ARG A 585 -30.49 -1.05 2.46
C ARG A 585 -31.81 -1.25 3.17
N ARG A 586 -32.83 -1.64 2.39
CA ARG A 586 -34.08 -2.13 2.98
C ARG A 586 -33.75 -3.44 3.71
N PRO A 587 -34.30 -3.68 4.91
CA PRO A 587 -34.18 -5.00 5.53
C PRO A 587 -34.70 -6.02 4.52
N SER A 588 -33.82 -6.89 4.05
CA SER A 588 -34.19 -7.96 3.13
C SER A 588 -35.25 -8.80 3.81
N THR A 589 -36.42 -8.94 3.20
CA THR A 589 -37.32 -10.06 3.45
C THR A 589 -36.60 -11.32 2.97
N LEU A 590 -35.67 -11.83 3.79
CA LEU A 590 -35.06 -13.15 3.64
C LEU A 590 -35.85 -14.14 4.47
#